data_AF-A0A410QH85-F1
#
_entry.id   AF-A0A410QH85-F1
#
_cell.length_a   1.000
_cell.length_b   1.000
_cell.length_c   1.000
_cell.angle_alpha   90.00
_cell.angle_beta   90.00
_cell.angle_gamma   90.00
#
_symmetry.space_group_name_H-M   'P 1'
#
loop_
_entity.id
_entity.type
_entity.pdbx_description
1 polymer ?
#
loop_
_entity_poly.entity_id
_entity_poly.type
_entity_poly.pdbx_seq_one_letter_code
_entity_poly.pdbx_strand_id
1 'polypeptide(L)'
;MKKINRKYTDEFKLMVVNDYYNSPLGVRAIAQKYNLPSKNYINNWERQLKKKGILPPDVTKPNKAAGRSKESIAYKDTRTPREKHYEAKIQILEAKIAYLESLESLKPFLKKKSKIRELKYKAIMNIELEHPIWLLCEIAGVSRASYYKYKKKPLKGNTKIDKLVIDIYNKSNKRFGYRSIKSTLNNEYNFIVNHKKIQRIMKENSIQSIVRKKYKKPKEQSIIKENILNRDFNSTKPGEKFITDITYIPTQRKMTYLCTIIDLFNNEPVAWTVSECQDKNLSIDTIKKIN
;
A
#
# COMPACT_ATOMS: atom_id res chain seq x y z
N MET A 1 25.27 13.12 -4.77
CA MET A 1 25.04 11.66 -4.58
C MET A 1 26.26 10.91 -5.09
N LYS A 2 27.04 10.25 -4.22
CA LYS A 2 28.16 9.39 -4.63
C LYS A 2 27.59 8.23 -5.48
N LYS A 3 28.05 8.07 -6.73
CA LYS A 3 27.71 6.89 -7.54
C LYS A 3 28.27 5.67 -6.84
N ILE A 4 27.39 4.84 -6.26
CA ILE A 4 27.77 3.52 -5.74
C ILE A 4 28.26 2.71 -6.94
N ASN A 5 29.57 2.49 -7.03
CA ASN A 5 30.17 1.74 -8.12
C ASN A 5 29.93 0.25 -7.87
N ARG A 6 28.75 -0.26 -8.25
CA ARG A 6 28.42 -1.69 -8.16
C ARG A 6 29.41 -2.46 -9.04
N LYS A 7 30.33 -3.20 -8.41
CA LYS A 7 31.16 -4.19 -9.09
C LYS A 7 30.34 -5.46 -9.30
N TYR A 8 30.28 -5.94 -10.54
CA TYR A 8 29.61 -7.20 -10.90
C TYR A 8 30.66 -8.25 -11.23
N THR A 9 30.47 -9.48 -10.74
CA THR A 9 31.36 -10.62 -11.03
C THR A 9 31.26 -11.01 -12.50
N ASP A 10 32.31 -11.60 -13.06
CA ASP A 10 32.31 -12.00 -14.47
C ASP A 10 31.30 -13.13 -14.75
N GLU A 11 31.08 -14.02 -13.77
CA GLU A 11 30.02 -15.04 -13.80
C GLU A 11 28.62 -14.42 -13.97
N PHE A 12 28.31 -13.40 -13.17
CA PHE A 12 27.02 -12.71 -13.27
C PHE A 12 26.87 -12.01 -14.62
N LYS A 13 27.93 -11.37 -15.13
CA LYS A 13 27.91 -10.74 -16.46
C LYS A 13 27.63 -11.77 -17.55
N LEU A 14 28.29 -12.93 -17.49
CA LEU A 14 28.11 -14.01 -18.45
C LEU A 14 26.69 -14.56 -18.41
N MET A 15 26.15 -14.80 -17.21
CA MET A 15 24.76 -15.23 -17.01
C MET A 15 23.77 -14.27 -17.67
N VAL A 16 23.92 -12.96 -17.44
CA VAL A 16 23.02 -11.93 -18.00
C VAL A 16 23.13 -11.84 -19.53
N VAL A 17 24.35 -11.96 -20.08
CA VAL A 17 24.57 -11.96 -21.53
C VAL A 17 23.98 -13.22 -22.19
N ASN A 18 24.14 -14.38 -21.55
CA ASN A 18 23.54 -15.64 -22.02
C ASN A 18 22.01 -15.61 -21.93
N ASP A 19 21.43 -15.07 -20.85
CA ASP A 19 19.97 -14.84 -20.77
C ASP A 19 19.52 -13.90 -21.89
N TYR A 20 20.28 -12.85 -22.19
CA TYR A 20 20.00 -12.02 -23.36
C TYR A 20 20.13 -12.77 -24.69
N TYR A 21 21.01 -13.76 -24.85
CA TYR A 21 21.12 -14.51 -26.11
C TYR A 21 20.01 -15.53 -26.30
N ASN A 22 19.60 -16.18 -25.23
CA ASN A 22 18.65 -17.29 -25.28
C ASN A 22 17.19 -16.84 -25.08
N SER A 23 16.96 -15.70 -24.44
CA SER A 23 15.62 -15.16 -24.22
C SER A 23 15.05 -14.46 -25.46
N PRO A 24 13.73 -14.46 -25.71
CA PRO A 24 13.10 -13.63 -26.74
C PRO A 24 13.02 -12.12 -26.36
N LEU A 25 13.44 -11.76 -25.14
CA LEU A 25 13.32 -10.39 -24.61
C LEU A 25 14.38 -9.43 -25.18
N GLY A 26 14.00 -8.18 -25.43
CA GLY A 26 14.95 -7.15 -25.87
C GLY A 26 15.93 -6.72 -24.77
N VAL A 27 17.07 -6.13 -25.15
CA VAL A 27 18.14 -5.68 -24.22
C VAL A 27 17.61 -4.81 -23.07
N ARG A 28 16.60 -3.96 -23.34
CA ARG A 28 15.98 -3.10 -22.33
C ARG A 28 15.20 -3.89 -21.27
N ALA A 29 14.48 -4.93 -21.69
CA ALA A 29 13.70 -5.77 -20.78
C ALA A 29 14.63 -6.61 -19.90
N ILE A 30 15.68 -7.20 -20.48
CA ILE A 30 16.71 -7.92 -19.70
C ILE A 30 17.41 -6.99 -18.70
N ALA A 31 17.77 -5.77 -19.11
CA ALA A 31 18.36 -4.80 -18.19
C ALA A 31 17.42 -4.47 -17.03
N GLN A 32 16.11 -4.36 -17.27
CA GLN A 32 15.11 -4.13 -16.23
C GLN A 32 14.93 -5.37 -15.34
N LYS A 33 14.89 -6.59 -15.92
CA LYS A 33 14.78 -7.87 -15.21
C LYS A 33 15.88 -8.04 -14.15
N TYR A 34 17.11 -7.65 -14.48
CA TYR A 34 18.27 -7.73 -13.57
C TYR A 34 18.57 -6.43 -12.82
N ASN A 35 17.66 -5.45 -12.80
CA ASN A 35 17.83 -4.16 -12.13
C ASN A 35 19.13 -3.41 -12.50
N LEU A 36 19.53 -3.50 -13.77
CA LEU A 36 20.70 -2.82 -14.29
C LEU A 36 20.41 -1.33 -14.53
N PRO A 37 21.35 -0.43 -14.20
CA PRO A 37 21.13 1.02 -14.35
C PRO A 37 20.91 1.48 -15.80
N SER A 38 21.38 0.71 -16.78
CA SER A 38 21.24 1.05 -18.20
C SER A 38 21.34 -0.20 -19.08
N LYS A 39 20.62 -0.18 -20.22
CA LYS A 39 20.75 -1.19 -21.29
C LYS A 39 22.19 -1.34 -21.80
N ASN A 40 23.02 -0.30 -21.63
CA ASN A 40 24.40 -0.29 -22.11
C ASN A 40 25.32 -1.22 -21.29
N TYR A 41 24.92 -1.62 -20.08
CA TYR A 41 25.69 -2.57 -19.28
C TYR A 41 25.86 -3.91 -20.01
N ILE A 42 24.78 -4.44 -20.58
CA ILE A 42 24.81 -5.72 -21.33
C ILE A 42 25.75 -5.62 -22.53
N ASN A 43 25.64 -4.53 -23.31
CA ASN A 43 26.52 -4.28 -24.46
C ASN A 43 28.00 -4.13 -24.06
N ASN A 44 28.27 -3.47 -22.93
CA ASN A 44 29.63 -3.24 -22.44
C ASN A 44 30.23 -4.53 -21.86
N TRP A 45 29.43 -5.32 -21.15
CA TRP A 45 29.84 -6.60 -20.58
C TRP A 45 30.13 -7.63 -21.65
N GLU A 46 29.34 -7.70 -22.71
CA GLU A 46 29.63 -8.55 -23.86
C GLU A 46 31.04 -8.25 -24.43
N ARG A 47 31.38 -6.97 -24.64
CA ARG A 47 32.72 -6.56 -25.11
C ARG A 47 33.81 -6.94 -24.12
N GLN A 48 33.57 -6.76 -22.82
CA GLN A 48 34.53 -7.12 -21.77
C GLN A 48 34.76 -8.63 -21.70
N LEU A 49 33.71 -9.43 -21.81
CA LEU A 49 33.77 -10.90 -21.77
C LEU A 49 34.49 -11.46 -23.01
N LYS A 50 34.24 -10.86 -24.20
CA LYS A 50 35.01 -11.17 -25.42
C LYS A 50 36.49 -10.87 -25.26
N LYS A 51 36.83 -9.69 -24.72
CA LYS A 51 38.23 -9.30 -24.47
C LYS A 51 38.93 -10.22 -23.45
N LYS A 52 38.19 -10.77 -22.48
CA LYS A 52 38.69 -11.71 -21.47
C LYS A 52 38.74 -13.17 -21.96
N GLY A 53 38.26 -13.47 -23.17
CA GLY A 53 38.18 -14.84 -23.69
C GLY A 53 37.10 -15.72 -23.05
N ILE A 54 36.26 -15.16 -22.17
CA ILE A 54 35.17 -15.90 -21.49
C ILE A 54 33.97 -16.09 -22.43
N LEU A 55 33.77 -15.15 -23.36
CA LEU A 55 32.78 -15.27 -24.44
C LEU A 55 33.52 -15.41 -25.77
N PRO A 56 33.18 -16.37 -26.65
CA PRO A 56 33.85 -16.52 -27.92
C PRO A 56 33.75 -15.24 -28.78
N PRO A 57 34.80 -14.89 -29.54
CA PRO A 57 34.83 -13.67 -30.34
C PRO A 57 33.75 -13.66 -31.44
N ASP A 58 33.40 -14.84 -31.94
CA ASP A 58 32.48 -15.04 -33.08
C ASP A 58 30.99 -14.90 -32.71
N VAL A 59 30.65 -14.75 -31.43
CA VAL A 59 29.23 -14.68 -31.02
C VAL A 59 28.62 -13.35 -31.42
N THR A 60 27.64 -13.37 -32.31
CA THR A 60 26.86 -12.18 -32.70
C THR A 60 25.53 -12.11 -31.94
N LYS A 61 24.98 -10.90 -31.79
CA LYS A 61 23.71 -10.68 -31.07
C LYS A 61 22.55 -11.33 -31.81
N PRO A 62 21.59 -11.97 -31.11
CA PRO A 62 20.36 -12.43 -31.74
C PRO A 62 19.59 -11.25 -32.33
N ASN A 63 19.12 -11.39 -33.58
CA ASN A 63 18.30 -10.39 -34.22
C ASN A 63 16.87 -10.45 -33.66
N LYS A 64 16.52 -9.48 -32.80
CA LYS A 64 15.22 -9.39 -32.14
C LYS A 64 14.31 -8.32 -32.74
N ALA A 65 14.66 -7.77 -33.91
CA ALA A 65 13.88 -6.78 -34.61
C ALA A 65 12.95 -7.44 -35.65
N ALA A 66 11.63 -7.22 -35.51
CA ALA A 66 10.60 -7.81 -36.39
C ALA A 66 10.52 -7.17 -37.80
N GLY A 67 11.64 -6.85 -38.46
CA GLY A 67 11.54 -6.12 -39.74
C GLY A 67 12.78 -5.91 -40.62
N ARG A 68 13.90 -6.61 -40.44
CA ARG A 68 14.97 -6.64 -41.45
C ARG A 68 15.64 -8.00 -41.52
N SER A 69 15.64 -8.60 -42.72
CA SER A 69 16.49 -9.74 -43.07
C SER A 69 17.82 -9.28 -43.67
N LYS A 70 18.91 -9.85 -43.18
CA LYS A 70 19.91 -10.68 -43.89
C LYS A 70 20.83 -11.28 -42.81
N GLU A 71 21.28 -12.52 -43.01
CA GLU A 71 21.59 -13.50 -41.98
C GLU A 71 22.43 -12.98 -40.79
N SER A 72 21.93 -13.15 -39.56
CA SER A 72 22.79 -13.15 -38.38
C SER A 72 23.35 -14.56 -38.22
N ILE A 73 24.67 -14.71 -38.32
CA ILE A 73 25.36 -15.97 -37.99
C ILE A 73 25.25 -16.17 -36.47
N ALA A 74 24.14 -16.78 -36.08
CA ALA A 74 24.01 -17.47 -34.81
C ALA A 74 24.84 -18.76 -34.89
N TYR A 75 25.30 -19.26 -33.75
CA TYR A 75 25.65 -20.65 -33.56
C TYR A 75 24.76 -21.56 -34.43
N LYS A 76 25.32 -22.53 -35.18
CA LYS A 76 24.51 -23.41 -36.05
C LYS A 76 23.36 -23.97 -35.22
N ASP A 77 22.17 -23.45 -35.45
CA ASP A 77 20.99 -23.84 -34.75
C ASP A 77 20.64 -25.25 -35.23
N THR A 78 21.04 -26.26 -34.45
CA THR A 78 20.89 -27.69 -34.78
C THR A 78 19.43 -28.16 -34.73
N ARG A 79 18.51 -27.29 -34.30
CA ARG A 79 17.08 -27.59 -34.22
C ARG A 79 16.46 -27.74 -35.61
N THR A 80 15.64 -28.76 -35.76
CA THR A 80 14.85 -28.99 -36.98
C THR A 80 13.82 -27.88 -37.19
N PRO A 81 13.36 -27.63 -38.43
CA PRO A 81 12.27 -26.68 -38.69
C PRO A 81 11.01 -26.96 -37.86
N ARG A 82 10.75 -28.25 -37.56
CA ARG A 82 9.64 -28.71 -36.74
C ARG A 82 9.78 -28.29 -35.27
N GLU A 83 10.96 -28.45 -34.69
CA GLU A 83 11.25 -28.01 -33.32
C GLU A 83 11.09 -26.50 -33.18
N LYS A 84 11.59 -25.72 -34.14
CA LYS A 84 11.41 -24.26 -34.16
C LYS A 84 9.94 -23.87 -34.20
N HIS A 85 9.14 -24.59 -34.99
CA HIS A 85 7.70 -24.36 -35.04
C HIS A 85 7.04 -24.65 -33.68
N TYR A 86 7.39 -25.75 -33.03
CA TYR A 86 6.85 -26.08 -31.71
C TYR A 86 7.28 -25.11 -30.62
N GLU A 87 8.54 -24.70 -30.58
CA GLU A 87 9.03 -23.69 -29.63
C GLU A 87 8.28 -22.36 -29.80
N ALA A 88 8.07 -21.91 -31.04
CA ALA A 88 7.28 -20.71 -31.31
C ALA A 88 5.84 -20.87 -30.82
N LYS A 89 5.23 -22.04 -31.03
CA LYS A 89 3.87 -22.35 -30.55
C LYS A 89 3.79 -22.38 -29.02
N ILE A 90 4.77 -23.00 -28.36
CA ILE A 90 4.90 -23.03 -26.89
C ILE A 90 4.98 -21.61 -26.37
N GLN A 91 5.86 -20.77 -26.92
CA GLN A 91 6.00 -19.37 -26.52
C GLN A 91 4.71 -18.57 -26.65
N ILE A 92 3.94 -18.78 -27.74
CA ILE A 92 2.63 -18.13 -27.94
C ILE A 92 1.63 -18.62 -26.88
N LEU A 93 1.58 -19.92 -26.61
CA LEU A 93 0.66 -20.52 -25.66
C LEU A 93 0.96 -20.09 -24.22
N GLU A 94 2.23 -20.14 -23.81
CA GLU A 94 2.69 -19.66 -22.50
C GLU A 94 2.34 -18.19 -22.31
N ALA A 95 2.63 -17.33 -23.29
CA ALA A 95 2.27 -15.92 -23.23
C ALA A 95 0.75 -15.69 -23.13
N LYS A 96 -0.05 -16.56 -23.77
CA LYS A 96 -1.52 -16.50 -23.71
C LYS A 96 -2.05 -16.89 -22.34
N ILE A 97 -1.51 -17.96 -21.75
CA ILE A 97 -1.85 -18.42 -20.40
C ILE A 97 -1.49 -17.32 -19.39
N ALA A 98 -0.24 -16.85 -19.40
CA ALA A 98 0.23 -15.81 -18.49
C ALA A 98 -0.60 -14.52 -18.60
N TYR A 99 -1.02 -14.15 -19.80
CA TYR A 99 -1.91 -12.99 -20.00
C TYR A 99 -3.30 -13.19 -19.38
N LEU A 100 -3.89 -14.38 -19.52
CA LEU A 100 -5.20 -14.70 -18.95
C LEU A 100 -5.15 -14.76 -17.42
N GLU A 101 -4.13 -15.40 -16.86
CA GLU A 101 -3.88 -15.43 -15.41
C GLU A 101 -3.68 -14.02 -14.85
N SER A 102 -2.92 -13.19 -15.55
CA SER A 102 -2.73 -11.78 -15.19
C SER A 102 -4.05 -11.00 -15.22
N LEU A 103 -4.93 -11.23 -16.20
CA LEU A 103 -6.28 -10.65 -16.21
C LEU A 103 -7.15 -11.15 -15.05
N GLU A 104 -7.08 -12.43 -14.74
CA GLU A 104 -7.82 -13.05 -13.63
C GLU A 104 -7.42 -12.46 -12.28
N SER A 105 -6.12 -12.30 -12.03
CA SER A 105 -5.59 -11.65 -10.82
C SER A 105 -6.11 -10.21 -10.63
N LEU A 106 -6.49 -9.54 -11.73
CA LEU A 106 -6.99 -8.16 -11.72
C LEU A 106 -8.52 -8.08 -11.53
N LYS A 107 -9.26 -9.19 -11.70
CA LYS A 107 -10.73 -9.26 -11.51
C LYS A 107 -11.23 -8.75 -10.14
N PRO A 108 -10.63 -9.11 -8.97
CA PRO A 108 -11.12 -8.63 -7.67
C PRO A 108 -10.98 -7.10 -7.49
N PHE A 109 -10.20 -6.43 -8.33
CA PHE A 109 -9.97 -4.98 -8.27
C PHE A 109 -10.85 -4.18 -9.26
N LEU A 110 -11.80 -4.84 -9.93
CA LEU A 110 -12.70 -4.22 -10.91
C LEU A 110 -13.87 -3.52 -10.22
N LYS A 111 -13.87 -2.18 -10.23
CA LYS A 111 -15.12 -1.43 -10.12
C LYS A 111 -15.89 -1.61 -11.43
N LYS A 112 -17.22 -1.82 -11.34
CA LYS A 112 -18.23 -2.02 -12.41
C LYS A 112 -18.14 -1.13 -13.68
N LYS A 113 -17.20 -0.17 -13.75
CA LYS A 113 -17.00 0.78 -14.85
C LYS A 113 -15.52 1.04 -15.22
N SER A 114 -14.55 0.22 -14.79
CA SER A 114 -13.16 0.39 -15.22
C SER A 114 -13.02 0.17 -16.72
N LYS A 115 -12.35 1.09 -17.43
CA LYS A 115 -12.14 1.00 -18.88
C LYS A 115 -11.41 -0.31 -19.21
N ILE A 116 -12.08 -1.24 -19.90
CA ILE A 116 -11.56 -2.54 -20.35
C ILE A 116 -10.14 -2.42 -20.93
N ARG A 117 -9.89 -1.33 -21.66
CA ARG A 117 -8.59 -1.03 -22.29
C ARG A 117 -7.45 -0.79 -21.29
N GLU A 118 -7.71 -0.16 -20.14
CA GLU A 118 -6.70 0.04 -19.09
C GLU A 118 -6.31 -1.28 -18.41
N LEU A 119 -7.28 -2.19 -18.26
CA LEU A 119 -7.03 -3.53 -17.70
C LEU A 119 -6.11 -4.34 -18.60
N LYS A 120 -6.39 -4.33 -19.92
CA LYS A 120 -5.51 -4.99 -20.89
C LYS A 120 -4.07 -4.49 -20.77
N TYR A 121 -3.86 -3.19 -20.61
CA TYR A 121 -2.51 -2.64 -20.44
C TYR A 121 -1.87 -2.98 -19.09
N LYS A 122 -2.64 -3.01 -18.00
CA LYS A 122 -2.14 -3.45 -16.69
C LYS A 122 -1.73 -4.93 -16.72
N ALA A 123 -2.54 -5.78 -17.36
CA ALA A 123 -2.23 -7.19 -17.50
C ALA A 123 -0.92 -7.40 -18.27
N ILE A 124 -0.71 -6.65 -19.37
CA ILE A 124 0.57 -6.64 -20.12
C ILE A 124 1.73 -6.17 -19.23
N MET A 125 1.54 -5.12 -18.42
CA MET A 125 2.59 -4.60 -17.53
C MET A 125 3.08 -5.62 -16.50
N ASN A 126 2.21 -6.50 -16.00
CA ASN A 126 2.59 -7.50 -15.00
C ASN A 126 3.58 -8.54 -15.57
N ILE A 127 3.46 -8.86 -16.86
CA ILE A 127 4.19 -9.97 -17.52
C ILE A 127 5.16 -9.49 -18.62
N GLU A 128 5.36 -8.18 -18.76
CA GLU A 128 6.18 -7.59 -19.84
C GLU A 128 7.68 -7.93 -19.75
N LEU A 129 8.12 -8.47 -18.60
CA LEU A 129 9.49 -8.91 -18.34
C LEU A 129 9.70 -10.40 -18.60
N GLU A 130 8.63 -11.14 -18.87
CA GLU A 130 8.65 -12.58 -19.11
C GLU A 130 8.44 -12.88 -20.59
N HIS A 131 7.53 -12.15 -21.24
CA HIS A 131 7.18 -12.35 -22.64
C HIS A 131 7.43 -11.12 -23.51
N PRO A 132 7.67 -11.30 -24.83
CA PRO A 132 7.85 -10.18 -25.75
C PRO A 132 6.62 -9.28 -25.82
N ILE A 133 6.82 -7.97 -25.70
CA ILE A 133 5.74 -6.96 -25.71
C ILE A 133 4.92 -7.01 -27.00
N TRP A 134 5.54 -7.35 -28.15
CA TRP A 134 4.82 -7.46 -29.41
C TRP A 134 3.76 -8.58 -29.36
N LEU A 135 4.15 -9.75 -28.84
CA LEU A 135 3.30 -10.93 -28.69
C LEU A 135 2.17 -10.66 -27.69
N LEU A 136 2.50 -10.06 -26.55
CA LEU A 136 1.50 -9.67 -25.53
C LEU A 136 0.48 -8.66 -26.08
N CYS A 137 0.91 -7.70 -26.90
CA CYS A 137 0.02 -6.74 -27.54
C CYS A 137 -0.91 -7.41 -28.56
N GLU A 138 -0.40 -8.38 -29.30
CA GLU A 138 -1.17 -9.17 -30.28
C GLU A 138 -2.23 -10.02 -29.58
N ILE A 139 -1.84 -10.78 -28.54
CA ILE A 139 -2.76 -11.59 -27.71
C ILE A 139 -3.86 -10.72 -27.08
N ALA A 140 -3.51 -9.54 -26.58
CA ALA A 140 -4.46 -8.62 -25.96
C ALA A 140 -5.35 -7.88 -26.97
N GLY A 141 -5.04 -7.92 -28.27
CA GLY A 141 -5.72 -7.16 -29.31
C GLY A 141 -5.55 -5.63 -29.14
N VAL A 142 -4.34 -5.17 -28.82
CA VAL A 142 -4.02 -3.74 -28.66
C VAL A 142 -2.77 -3.35 -29.44
N SER A 143 -2.73 -2.12 -29.99
CA SER A 143 -1.52 -1.66 -30.68
C SER A 143 -0.36 -1.44 -29.68
N ARG A 144 0.88 -1.80 -30.08
CA ARG A 144 2.11 -1.48 -29.33
C ARG A 144 2.26 0.01 -29.00
N ALA A 145 1.92 0.89 -29.95
CA ALA A 145 1.98 2.34 -29.75
C ALA A 145 1.06 2.81 -28.61
N SER A 146 -0.19 2.30 -28.56
CA SER A 146 -1.12 2.59 -27.47
C SER A 146 -0.62 2.06 -26.12
N TYR A 147 -0.02 0.87 -26.08
CA TYR A 147 0.57 0.31 -24.87
C TYR A 147 1.69 1.22 -24.33
N TYR A 148 2.68 1.58 -25.16
CA TYR A 148 3.76 2.45 -24.71
C TYR A 148 3.27 3.87 -24.37
N LYS A 149 2.25 4.38 -25.07
CA LYS A 149 1.58 5.64 -24.70
C LYS A 149 0.96 5.53 -23.30
N TYR A 150 0.29 4.42 -23.00
CA TYR A 150 -0.26 4.16 -21.67
C TYR A 150 0.85 4.01 -20.61
N LYS A 151 1.92 3.28 -20.90
CA LYS A 151 3.07 3.10 -20.01
C LYS A 151 3.80 4.40 -19.69
N LYS A 152 3.88 5.31 -20.66
CA LYS A 152 4.45 6.65 -20.47
C LYS A 152 3.51 7.63 -19.76
N LYS A 153 2.21 7.33 -19.64
CA LYS A 153 1.34 8.19 -18.84
C LYS A 153 1.87 8.16 -17.42
N PRO A 154 2.06 9.33 -16.79
CA PRO A 154 2.32 9.34 -15.36
C PRO A 154 1.17 8.57 -14.70
N LEU A 155 1.50 7.63 -13.82
CA LEU A 155 0.52 7.04 -12.91
C LEU A 155 -0.29 8.22 -12.36
N LYS A 156 -1.61 8.23 -12.57
CA LYS A 156 -2.47 9.22 -11.90
C LYS A 156 -2.16 9.07 -10.41
N GLY A 157 -1.50 10.05 -9.81
CA GLY A 157 -0.97 9.93 -8.45
C GLY A 157 0.55 10.11 -8.26
N ASN A 158 1.33 10.52 -9.28
CA ASN A 158 2.76 10.83 -9.10
C ASN A 158 3.13 12.29 -9.38
N THR A 159 2.23 13.22 -9.10
CA THR A 159 2.52 14.66 -9.10
C THR A 159 3.32 15.05 -7.86
N LYS A 160 4.02 16.19 -7.92
CA LYS A 160 4.71 16.78 -6.75
C LYS A 160 3.77 16.87 -5.53
N ILE A 161 2.50 17.17 -5.78
CA ILE A 161 1.44 17.27 -4.77
C ILE A 161 1.13 15.90 -4.14
N ASP A 162 1.13 14.81 -4.91
CA ASP A 162 0.80 13.48 -4.38
C ASP A 162 1.86 13.02 -3.38
N LYS A 163 3.14 13.26 -3.69
CA LYS A 163 4.25 13.01 -2.78
C LYS A 163 4.17 13.87 -1.51
N LEU A 164 3.85 15.16 -1.67
CA LEU A 164 3.67 16.09 -0.55
C LEU A 164 2.51 15.68 0.38
N VAL A 165 1.36 15.27 -0.17
CA VAL A 165 0.22 14.79 0.61
C VAL A 165 0.61 13.57 1.45
N ILE A 166 1.34 12.62 0.87
CA ILE A 166 1.82 11.43 1.59
C ILE A 166 2.84 11.81 2.67
N ASP A 167 3.77 12.72 2.36
CA ASP A 167 4.79 13.18 3.30
C ASP A 167 4.17 13.90 4.51
N ILE A 168 3.24 14.83 4.29
CA ILE A 168 2.49 15.52 5.36
C ILE A 168 1.72 14.51 6.22
N TYR A 169 1.05 13.54 5.58
CA TYR A 169 0.34 12.50 6.31
C TYR A 169 1.27 11.70 7.23
N ASN A 170 2.45 11.28 6.73
CA ASN A 170 3.43 10.56 7.52
C ASN A 170 4.03 11.41 8.65
N LYS A 171 4.40 12.67 8.38
CA LYS A 171 4.89 13.64 9.38
C LYS A 171 3.88 13.89 10.50
N SER A 172 2.58 13.84 10.20
CA SER A 172 1.52 13.98 11.19
C SER A 172 1.27 12.72 12.05
N ASN A 173 2.15 11.72 11.99
CA ASN A 173 1.92 10.40 12.58
C ASN A 173 0.58 9.79 12.14
N LYS A 174 0.24 9.97 10.86
CA LYS A 174 -0.99 9.42 10.24
C LYS A 174 -2.31 9.99 10.81
N ARG A 175 -2.24 11.09 11.58
CA ARG A 175 -3.42 11.70 12.21
C ARG A 175 -4.15 12.65 11.27
N PHE A 176 -3.45 13.30 10.35
CA PHE A 176 -4.07 14.32 9.53
C PHE A 176 -4.99 13.72 8.46
N GLY A 177 -6.23 14.22 8.44
CA GLY A 177 -7.18 13.99 7.35
C GLY A 177 -7.03 15.01 6.22
N TYR A 178 -7.81 14.85 5.16
CA TYR A 178 -7.72 15.70 3.96
C TYR A 178 -7.90 17.21 4.25
N ARG A 179 -8.66 17.58 5.29
CA ARG A 179 -8.84 18.99 5.72
C ARG A 179 -7.56 19.55 6.34
N SER A 180 -6.96 18.82 7.28
CA SER A 180 -5.70 19.19 7.92
C SER A 180 -4.56 19.26 6.89
N ILE A 181 -4.47 18.26 6.01
CA ILE A 181 -3.48 18.25 4.92
C ILE A 181 -3.66 19.45 3.99
N LYS A 182 -4.90 19.84 3.66
CA LYS A 182 -5.17 21.06 2.87
C LYS A 182 -4.63 22.30 3.58
N SER A 183 -4.90 22.44 4.87
CA SER A 183 -4.42 23.58 5.67
C SER A 183 -2.90 23.63 5.69
N THR A 184 -2.25 22.50 5.94
CA THR A 184 -0.78 22.39 5.93
C THR A 184 -0.20 22.74 4.56
N LEU A 185 -0.78 22.21 3.47
CA LEU A 185 -0.33 22.54 2.12
C LEU A 185 -0.43 24.03 1.82
N ASN A 186 -1.51 24.68 2.24
CA ASN A 186 -1.72 26.11 2.02
C ASN A 186 -0.76 26.95 2.86
N ASN A 187 -0.62 26.64 4.14
CA ASN A 187 0.07 27.51 5.10
C ASN A 187 1.58 27.30 5.13
N GLU A 188 2.06 26.06 5.01
CA GLU A 188 3.49 25.73 5.12
C GLU A 188 4.18 25.61 3.76
N TYR A 189 3.45 25.18 2.73
CA TYR A 189 4.03 24.89 1.42
C TYR A 189 3.53 25.82 0.31
N ASN A 190 2.69 26.80 0.64
CA ASN A 190 2.08 27.77 -0.27
C ASN A 190 1.41 27.12 -1.51
N PHE A 191 0.83 25.92 -1.32
CA PHE A 191 0.14 25.15 -2.36
C PHE A 191 -1.37 25.23 -2.18
N ILE A 192 -2.03 25.99 -3.06
CA ILE A 192 -3.49 26.08 -3.10
C ILE A 192 -4.04 24.86 -3.86
N VAL A 193 -4.53 23.87 -3.12
CA VAL A 193 -5.09 22.63 -3.69
C VAL A 193 -6.51 22.40 -3.21
N ASN A 194 -7.40 22.05 -4.13
CA ASN A 194 -8.78 21.69 -3.80
C ASN A 194 -8.83 20.43 -2.92
N HIS A 195 -9.63 20.45 -1.86
CA HIS A 195 -9.84 19.34 -0.93
C HIS A 195 -10.24 18.02 -1.64
N LYS A 196 -11.02 18.09 -2.72
CA LYS A 196 -11.42 16.91 -3.51
C LYS A 196 -10.23 16.20 -4.14
N LYS A 197 -9.21 16.96 -4.58
CA LYS A 197 -7.97 16.40 -5.14
C LYS A 197 -7.19 15.67 -4.05
N ILE A 198 -7.02 16.29 -2.87
CA ILE A 198 -6.36 15.67 -1.72
C ILE A 198 -7.08 14.39 -1.29
N GLN A 199 -8.41 14.43 -1.18
CA GLN A 199 -9.22 13.26 -0.84
C GLN A 199 -9.08 12.13 -1.86
N ARG A 200 -9.03 12.46 -3.16
CA ARG A 200 -8.75 11.48 -4.23
C ARG A 200 -7.37 10.85 -4.06
N ILE A 201 -6.34 11.66 -3.79
CA ILE A 201 -4.97 11.17 -3.57
C ILE A 201 -4.91 10.23 -2.38
N MET A 202 -5.51 10.62 -1.25
CA MET A 202 -5.58 9.77 -0.06
C MET A 202 -6.28 8.44 -0.38
N LYS A 203 -7.40 8.48 -1.13
CA LYS A 203 -8.14 7.27 -1.53
C LYS A 203 -7.37 6.38 -2.51
N GLU A 204 -6.69 6.96 -3.49
CA GLU A 204 -5.87 6.23 -4.47
C GLU A 204 -4.66 5.54 -3.81
N ASN A 205 -4.18 6.07 -2.67
CA ASN A 205 -3.08 5.50 -1.89
C ASN A 205 -3.55 4.69 -0.66
N SER A 206 -4.87 4.46 -0.50
CA SER A 206 -5.44 3.75 0.66
C SER A 206 -5.07 4.36 2.02
N ILE A 207 -4.96 5.69 2.08
CA ILE A 207 -4.59 6.47 3.25
C ILE A 207 -5.83 7.10 3.89
N GLN A 208 -5.98 6.99 5.21
CA GLN A 208 -7.07 7.60 5.99
C GLN A 208 -6.55 8.12 7.33
N SER A 209 -7.19 9.16 7.86
CA SER A 209 -6.84 9.71 9.19
C SER A 209 -7.09 8.66 10.27
N ILE A 210 -6.04 8.36 11.05
CA ILE A 210 -6.13 7.42 12.16
C ILE A 210 -6.32 8.23 13.45
N VAL A 211 -7.58 8.38 13.88
CA VAL A 211 -7.94 9.02 15.15
C VAL A 211 -8.32 7.94 16.15
N ARG A 212 -7.34 7.39 16.88
CA ARG A 212 -7.62 6.65 18.13
C ARG A 212 -6.59 7.03 19.20
N LYS A 213 -7.06 7.59 20.31
CA LYS A 213 -6.31 7.57 21.57
C LYS A 213 -6.67 6.25 22.26
N LYS A 214 -5.70 5.33 22.41
CA LYS A 214 -5.88 4.15 23.29
C LYS A 214 -5.95 4.64 24.73
N TYR A 215 -6.95 4.19 25.48
CA TYR A 215 -7.00 4.30 26.94
C TYR A 215 -5.73 3.65 27.52
N LYS A 216 -4.99 4.37 28.36
CA LYS A 216 -3.86 3.82 29.12
C LYS A 216 -4.40 3.45 30.51
N LYS A 217 -4.35 2.16 30.87
CA LYS A 217 -4.58 1.75 32.26
C LYS A 217 -3.51 2.42 33.14
N PRO A 218 -3.89 3.04 34.28
CA PRO A 218 -2.92 3.55 35.25
C PRO A 218 -2.04 2.40 35.80
N LYS A 219 -0.79 2.72 36.16
CA LYS A 219 0.22 1.73 36.59
C LYS A 219 0.04 1.22 38.02
N GLU A 220 -0.75 1.93 38.83
CA GLU A 220 -0.95 1.59 40.23
C GLU A 220 -2.22 0.74 40.38
N GLN A 221 -2.06 -0.43 41.00
CA GLN A 221 -3.18 -1.23 41.48
C GLN A 221 -3.78 -0.50 42.68
N SER A 222 -4.95 0.11 42.48
CA SER A 222 -5.82 0.51 43.58
C SER A 222 -6.10 -0.69 44.47
N ILE A 223 -6.12 -0.48 45.79
CA ILE A 223 -6.46 -1.48 46.83
C ILE A 223 -7.56 -2.41 46.31
N ILE A 224 -7.21 -3.67 46.07
CA ILE A 224 -8.12 -4.68 45.52
C ILE A 224 -9.03 -5.11 46.65
N LYS A 225 -10.09 -4.34 46.91
CA LYS A 225 -11.25 -4.88 47.63
C LYS A 225 -11.91 -5.91 46.72
N GLU A 226 -12.41 -7.00 47.31
CA GLU A 226 -13.19 -7.98 46.58
C GLU A 226 -14.36 -7.29 45.87
N ASN A 227 -14.52 -7.55 44.58
CA ASN A 227 -15.61 -6.98 43.79
C ASN A 227 -16.90 -7.77 44.07
N ILE A 228 -17.49 -7.55 45.24
CA ILE A 228 -18.70 -8.25 45.70
C ILE A 228 -19.85 -8.04 44.71
N LEU A 229 -19.96 -6.83 44.12
CA LEU A 229 -21.03 -6.52 43.17
C LEU A 229 -20.86 -7.28 41.84
N ASN A 230 -19.64 -7.58 41.42
CA ASN A 230 -19.30 -8.29 40.19
C ASN A 230 -20.09 -7.88 38.92
N ARG A 231 -20.42 -6.58 38.80
CA ARG A 231 -21.28 -6.00 37.73
C ARG A 231 -22.69 -6.60 37.64
N ASP A 232 -23.17 -7.23 38.71
CA ASP A 232 -24.57 -7.63 38.86
C ASP A 232 -25.39 -6.47 39.40
N PHE A 233 -25.96 -5.69 38.49
CA PHE A 233 -26.77 -4.51 38.79
C PHE A 233 -28.26 -4.82 39.02
N ASN A 234 -28.66 -6.09 39.08
CA ASN A 234 -30.05 -6.48 39.33
C ASN A 234 -30.28 -6.71 40.83
N SER A 235 -31.38 -6.20 41.38
CA SER A 235 -31.81 -6.46 42.76
C SER A 235 -33.22 -7.05 42.77
N THR A 236 -33.51 -7.93 43.73
CA THR A 236 -34.83 -8.58 43.85
C THR A 236 -35.76 -7.88 44.83
N LYS A 237 -35.20 -7.10 45.76
CA LYS A 237 -35.94 -6.31 46.75
C LYS A 237 -35.34 -4.90 46.90
N PRO A 238 -36.14 -3.90 47.30
CA PRO A 238 -35.63 -2.59 47.67
C PRO A 238 -34.54 -2.68 48.74
N GLY A 239 -33.52 -1.83 48.62
CA GLY A 239 -32.46 -1.68 49.61
C GLY A 239 -31.37 -2.77 49.61
N GLU A 240 -31.41 -3.71 48.67
CA GLU A 240 -30.39 -4.78 48.58
C GLU A 240 -29.06 -4.29 47.99
N LYS A 241 -29.11 -3.38 47.00
CA LYS A 241 -27.92 -2.85 46.34
C LYS A 241 -28.12 -1.37 46.00
N PHE A 242 -27.19 -0.55 46.47
CA PHE A 242 -27.14 0.87 46.17
C PHE A 242 -25.93 1.19 45.31
N ILE A 243 -26.10 2.11 44.36
CA ILE A 243 -24.99 2.71 43.61
C ILE A 243 -24.93 4.20 43.90
N THR A 244 -23.72 4.75 43.86
CA THR A 244 -23.48 6.16 44.13
C THR A 244 -22.60 6.76 43.03
N ASP A 245 -22.96 7.94 42.56
CA ASP A 245 -22.11 8.70 41.63
C ASP A 245 -22.08 10.20 42.00
N ILE A 246 -20.98 10.86 41.65
CA ILE A 246 -20.80 12.31 41.80
C ILE A 246 -20.87 12.95 40.43
N THR A 247 -21.96 13.66 40.17
CA THR A 247 -22.17 14.42 38.93
C THR A 247 -21.65 15.85 39.09
N TYR A 248 -20.88 16.30 38.11
CA TYR A 248 -20.32 17.65 38.04
C TYR A 248 -21.30 18.54 37.27
N ILE A 249 -21.86 19.53 37.96
CA ILE A 249 -22.84 20.45 37.40
C ILE A 249 -22.17 21.82 37.27
N PRO A 250 -21.68 22.19 36.07
CA PRO A 250 -21.14 23.52 35.83
C PRO A 250 -22.27 24.55 35.85
N THR A 251 -22.16 25.55 36.72
CA THR A 251 -23.05 26.72 36.71
C THR A 251 -22.31 27.97 36.25
N GLN A 252 -23.03 29.04 35.93
CA GLN A 252 -22.42 30.31 35.49
C GLN A 252 -21.50 30.96 36.55
N ARG A 253 -21.67 30.60 37.83
CA ARG A 253 -20.90 31.20 38.94
C ARG A 253 -19.77 30.28 39.43
N LYS A 254 -20.01 28.98 39.49
CA LYS A 254 -19.08 27.99 40.04
C LYS A 254 -19.42 26.56 39.64
N MET A 255 -18.47 25.65 39.87
CA MET A 255 -18.73 24.21 39.78
C MET A 255 -19.49 23.75 41.01
N THR A 256 -20.51 22.92 40.78
CA THR A 256 -21.32 22.32 41.83
C THR A 256 -21.30 20.81 41.67
N TYR A 257 -21.31 20.09 42.77
CA TYR A 257 -21.18 18.64 42.84
C TYR A 257 -22.45 18.06 43.44
N LEU A 258 -23.10 17.18 42.69
CA LEU A 258 -24.27 16.43 43.13
C LEU A 258 -23.83 15.00 43.41
N CYS A 259 -23.91 14.57 44.67
CA CYS A 259 -23.78 13.17 45.03
C CYS A 259 -25.17 12.56 45.13
N THR A 260 -25.42 11.49 44.38
CA THR A 260 -26.70 10.76 44.37
C THR A 260 -26.48 9.32 44.77
N ILE A 261 -27.47 8.75 45.44
CA ILE A 261 -27.56 7.32 45.73
C ILE A 261 -28.85 6.80 45.12
N ILE A 262 -28.72 5.72 44.35
CA ILE A 262 -29.81 5.10 43.60
C ILE A 262 -29.97 3.66 44.09
N ASP A 263 -31.21 3.25 44.34
CA ASP A 263 -31.55 1.85 44.60
C ASP A 263 -31.66 1.08 43.28
N LEU A 264 -30.90 0.00 43.13
CA LEU A 264 -30.89 -0.83 41.92
C LEU A 264 -32.16 -1.67 41.74
N PHE A 265 -33.07 -1.73 42.72
CA PHE A 265 -34.35 -2.43 42.55
C PHE A 265 -35.26 -1.73 41.52
N ASN A 266 -35.42 -0.41 41.64
CA ASN A 266 -36.30 0.39 40.78
C ASN A 266 -35.58 1.53 40.05
N ASN A 267 -34.27 1.69 40.26
CA ASN A 267 -33.44 2.79 39.75
C ASN A 267 -33.90 4.18 40.22
N GLU A 268 -34.58 4.28 41.36
CA GLU A 268 -34.99 5.56 41.93
C GLU A 268 -33.90 6.16 42.83
N PRO A 269 -33.71 7.49 42.79
CA PRO A 269 -32.80 8.17 43.70
C PRO A 269 -33.38 8.18 45.12
N VAL A 270 -32.70 7.50 46.05
CA VAL A 270 -33.13 7.39 47.45
C VAL A 270 -32.52 8.48 48.34
N ALA A 271 -31.36 9.03 47.98
CA ALA A 271 -30.74 10.13 48.69
C ALA A 271 -29.86 10.96 47.75
N TRP A 272 -29.76 12.26 48.05
CA TRP A 272 -28.87 13.15 47.32
C TRP A 272 -28.42 14.34 48.17
N THR A 273 -27.22 14.85 47.88
CA THR A 273 -26.67 16.07 48.47
C THR A 273 -25.96 16.87 47.41
N VAL A 274 -26.07 18.19 47.51
CA VAL A 274 -25.38 19.15 46.64
C VAL A 274 -24.37 19.93 47.46
N SER A 275 -23.16 20.07 46.95
CA SER A 275 -22.09 20.88 47.55
C SER A 275 -21.31 21.63 46.49
N GLU A 276 -20.67 22.71 46.89
CA GLU A 276 -19.74 23.48 46.07
C GLU A 276 -18.32 22.92 46.13
N CYS A 277 -18.07 22.01 47.08
CA CYS A 277 -16.80 21.35 47.31
C CYS A 277 -16.96 19.85 47.09
N GLN A 278 -16.06 19.26 46.29
CA GLN A 278 -15.93 17.82 46.16
C GLN A 278 -15.03 17.28 47.27
N ASP A 279 -15.59 17.15 48.47
CA ASP A 279 -14.89 16.63 49.64
C ASP A 279 -15.48 15.30 50.12
N LYS A 280 -14.82 14.69 51.11
CA LYS A 280 -15.29 13.44 51.73
C LYS A 280 -16.67 13.62 52.38
N ASN A 281 -16.96 14.82 52.89
CA ASN A 281 -18.20 15.12 53.60
C ASN A 281 -19.40 15.01 52.67
N LEU A 282 -19.29 15.50 51.42
CA LEU A 282 -20.35 15.34 50.41
C LEU A 282 -20.83 13.88 50.30
N SER A 283 -19.91 12.92 50.24
CA SER A 283 -20.27 11.50 50.15
C SER A 283 -20.83 10.96 51.47
N ILE A 284 -20.22 11.30 52.61
CA ILE A 284 -20.67 10.84 53.93
C ILE A 284 -22.08 11.36 54.25
N ASP A 285 -22.34 12.65 54.00
CA ASP A 285 -23.61 13.30 54.29
C ASP A 285 -24.73 12.77 53.40
N THR A 286 -24.40 12.36 52.17
CA THR A 286 -25.37 11.69 51.30
C THR A 286 -25.72 10.29 51.81
N ILE A 287 -24.73 9.53 52.29
CA ILE A 287 -24.97 8.19 52.87
C ILE A 287 -25.80 8.29 54.14
N LYS A 288 -25.53 9.27 55.01
CA LYS A 288 -26.30 9.50 56.25
C LYS A 288 -27.79 9.76 56.01
N LYS A 289 -28.19 10.22 54.82
CA LYS A 289 -29.61 10.47 54.48
C LYS A 289 -30.41 9.21 54.15
N ILE A 290 -29.77 8.06 54.01
CA ILE A 290 -30.44 6.76 53.76
C ILE A 290 -30.82 6.06 55.07
N ASN A 291 -30.14 6.40 56.17
CA ASN A 291 -30.41 5.90 57.52
C ASN A 291 -31.38 6.82 58.27
#